data_AF-A0A371M9Z8-F1
#
_entry.id   AF-A0A371M9Z8-F1
#
_cell.length_a   1.000
_cell.length_b   1.000
_cell.length_c   1.000
_cell.angle_alpha   90.00
_cell.angle_beta   90.00
_cell.angle_gamma   90.00
#
_symmetry.space_group_name_H-M   'P 1'
#
loop_
_entity.id
_entity.type
_entity.pdbx_description
1 polymer ?
#
loop_
_entity_poly.entity_id
_entity_poly.type
_entity_poly.pdbx_seq_one_letter_code
_entity_poly.pdbx_strand_id
1 'polypeptide(L)'
;MSGNLSEYLVDGEEIIIEWTGGIKPDGELEGQDKIKAAKKSSGVSFAATNQRIIYLDREGGFKDIDYQHISSVESKPKTRNDPNKQQLLGMAGVGLASFSIGGFLFNPVFGISLLILGVCVTLYAMKLAGGFVETFNLDKKVVGQSITLITGDEAHPRVNITTDNEVGPELSKVVRETKAD
;
A
#
# COMPACT_ATOMS: atom_id res chain seq x y z
N MET A 1 -18.57 11.80 -13.61
CA MET A 1 -17.87 12.79 -14.45
C MET A 1 -16.45 12.86 -13.90
N SER A 2 -15.43 12.45 -14.65
CA SER A 2 -14.04 12.66 -14.26
C SER A 2 -13.68 14.09 -14.63
N GLY A 3 -13.67 15.01 -13.67
CA GLY A 3 -13.18 16.36 -13.91
C GLY A 3 -11.69 16.32 -14.25
N ASN A 4 -11.26 17.11 -15.22
CA ASN A 4 -9.87 17.23 -15.61
C ASN A 4 -9.20 18.26 -14.69
N LEU A 5 -8.15 17.86 -13.97
CA LEU A 5 -7.41 18.76 -13.07
C LEU A 5 -6.82 19.98 -13.80
N SER A 6 -6.58 19.84 -15.11
CA SER A 6 -6.04 20.91 -15.96
C SER A 6 -6.96 22.14 -16.05
N GLU A 7 -8.25 21.99 -15.81
CA GLU A 7 -9.23 23.10 -15.85
C GLU A 7 -9.13 24.03 -14.64
N TYR A 8 -8.40 23.62 -13.60
CA TYR A 8 -8.26 24.36 -12.35
C TYR A 8 -6.88 25.03 -12.19
N LEU A 9 -6.05 24.98 -13.23
CA LEU A 9 -4.74 25.62 -13.27
C LEU A 9 -4.91 27.13 -13.49
N VAL A 10 -4.13 27.94 -12.78
CA VAL A 10 -3.99 29.38 -13.08
C VAL A 10 -2.98 29.62 -14.22
N ASP A 11 -3.01 30.81 -14.82
CA ASP A 11 -2.11 31.15 -15.92
C ASP A 11 -0.63 30.96 -15.53
N GLY A 12 0.09 30.11 -16.29
CA GLY A 12 1.49 29.76 -16.02
C GLY A 12 1.69 28.69 -14.95
N GLU A 13 0.61 28.10 -14.42
CA GLU A 13 0.67 26.92 -13.55
C GLU A 13 0.75 25.64 -14.38
N GLU A 14 1.73 24.79 -14.07
CA GLU A 14 1.99 23.53 -14.78
C GLU A 14 1.93 22.35 -13.81
N ILE A 15 1.30 21.26 -14.23
CA ILE A 15 1.26 20.01 -13.47
C ILE A 15 2.62 19.32 -13.58
N ILE A 16 3.26 19.09 -12.44
CA ILE A 16 4.52 18.35 -12.33
C ILE A 16 4.24 16.86 -12.11
N ILE A 17 3.30 16.54 -11.21
CA ILE A 17 2.94 15.17 -10.84
C ILE A 17 1.43 15.06 -10.76
N GLU A 18 0.85 14.02 -11.36
CA GLU A 18 -0.57 13.69 -11.23
C GLU A 18 -0.73 12.27 -10.70
N TRP A 19 -1.67 12.07 -9.76
CA TRP A 19 -1.98 10.75 -9.25
C TRP A 19 -3.42 10.63 -8.76
N THR A 20 -3.89 9.40 -8.62
CA THR A 20 -5.18 9.10 -8.00
C THR A 20 -4.95 8.44 -6.65
N GLY A 21 -5.80 8.77 -5.68
CA GLY A 21 -5.74 8.18 -4.36
C GLY A 21 -7.05 8.30 -3.61
N GLY A 22 -6.96 8.19 -2.30
CA GLY A 22 -8.06 8.53 -1.42
C GLY A 22 -7.63 9.24 -0.16
N ILE A 23 -8.50 10.12 0.33
CA ILE A 23 -8.26 10.92 1.54
C ILE A 23 -8.82 10.18 2.74
N LYS A 24 -8.02 9.91 3.76
CA LYS A 24 -8.55 9.44 5.03
C LYS A 24 -9.07 10.64 5.83
N PRO A 25 -10.33 10.63 6.28
CA PRO A 25 -10.81 11.63 7.21
C PRO A 25 -9.93 11.63 8.45
N ASP A 26 -9.56 12.81 8.93
CA ASP A 26 -8.87 12.96 10.19
C ASP A 26 -9.88 12.77 11.34
N GLY A 27 -9.53 11.95 12.34
CA GLY A 27 -10.40 11.64 13.49
C GLY A 27 -10.68 10.15 13.73
N GLU A 28 -11.06 9.83 14.97
CA GLU A 28 -11.50 8.50 15.42
C GLU A 28 -12.89 8.17 14.86
N LEU A 29 -13.01 8.01 13.54
CA LEU A 29 -14.19 7.37 12.97
C LEU A 29 -14.11 5.87 13.27
N GLU A 30 -15.12 5.35 13.95
CA GLU A 30 -15.27 3.92 14.25
C GLU A 30 -16.28 3.23 13.33
N GLY A 31 -16.12 1.91 13.18
CA GLY A 31 -17.12 1.04 12.54
C GLY A 31 -17.48 1.38 11.09
N GLN A 32 -18.78 1.40 10.78
CA GLN A 32 -19.30 1.56 9.42
C GLN A 32 -19.12 2.98 8.86
N ASP A 33 -19.03 4.00 9.70
CA ASP A 33 -18.89 5.39 9.28
C ASP A 33 -17.49 5.67 8.73
N LYS A 34 -16.47 5.01 9.29
CA LYS A 34 -15.12 4.98 8.71
C LYS A 34 -15.10 4.36 7.30
N ILE A 35 -15.87 3.29 7.09
CA ILE A 35 -15.94 2.58 5.80
C ILE A 35 -16.69 3.44 4.76
N LYS A 36 -17.78 4.10 5.16
CA LYS A 36 -18.51 5.03 4.29
C LYS A 36 -17.67 6.23 3.92
N ALA A 37 -17.00 6.85 4.89
CA ALA A 37 -16.12 7.99 4.64
C ALA A 37 -14.92 7.62 3.77
N ALA A 38 -14.28 6.47 4.01
CA ALA A 38 -13.17 5.96 3.18
C ALA A 38 -13.60 5.56 1.76
N LYS A 39 -14.83 5.09 1.56
CA LYS A 39 -15.40 4.85 0.22
C LYS A 39 -15.70 6.16 -0.50
N LYS A 40 -16.27 7.14 0.22
CA LYS A 40 -16.59 8.46 -0.30
C LYS A 40 -15.35 9.19 -0.80
N SER A 41 -14.26 9.06 -0.06
CA SER A 41 -12.98 9.67 -0.37
C SER A 41 -12.03 8.81 -1.22
N SER A 42 -12.52 7.71 -1.81
CA SER A 42 -11.72 6.89 -2.73
C SER A 42 -11.81 7.42 -4.15
N GLY A 43 -10.71 7.42 -4.91
CA GLY A 43 -10.68 7.88 -6.30
C GLY A 43 -10.72 9.39 -6.45
N VAL A 44 -10.08 10.09 -5.52
CA VAL A 44 -9.77 11.52 -5.60
C VAL A 44 -8.58 11.69 -6.55
N SER A 45 -8.67 12.64 -7.47
CA SER A 45 -7.57 13.02 -8.34
C SER A 45 -6.74 14.09 -7.66
N PHE A 46 -5.43 13.94 -7.67
CA PHE A 46 -4.46 14.87 -7.09
C PHE A 46 -3.47 15.32 -8.16
N ALA A 47 -3.04 16.57 -8.08
CA ALA A 47 -1.88 17.04 -8.82
C ALA A 47 -1.01 17.93 -7.93
N ALA A 48 0.31 17.82 -8.11
CA ALA A 48 1.29 18.76 -7.61
C ALA A 48 1.74 19.62 -8.79
N THR A 49 1.59 20.93 -8.66
CA THR A 49 1.97 21.90 -9.69
C THR A 49 3.28 22.59 -9.33
N ASN A 50 3.75 23.50 -10.17
CA ASN A 50 4.85 24.39 -9.81
C ASN A 50 4.51 25.43 -8.73
N GLN A 51 3.26 25.49 -8.24
CA GLN A 51 2.82 26.49 -7.25
C GLN A 51 2.17 25.89 -6.00
N ARG A 52 1.39 24.81 -6.14
CA ARG A 52 0.57 24.26 -5.06
C ARG A 52 0.19 22.80 -5.31
N ILE A 53 -0.41 22.17 -4.31
CA ILE A 53 -1.05 20.86 -4.46
C ILE A 53 -2.55 21.08 -4.64
N ILE A 54 -3.13 20.54 -5.70
CA ILE A 54 -4.57 20.58 -5.98
C ILE A 54 -5.17 19.17 -5.90
N TYR A 55 -6.42 19.07 -5.50
CA TYR A 55 -7.15 17.82 -5.55
C TYR A 55 -8.65 18.01 -5.79
N LEU A 56 -9.23 17.05 -6.50
CA LEU A 56 -10.63 17.02 -6.90
C LEU A 56 -11.31 15.76 -6.39
N ASP A 57 -12.31 15.94 -5.53
CA ASP A 57 -13.17 14.85 -5.05
C ASP A 57 -14.15 14.39 -6.15
N ARG A 58 -14.65 13.15 -6.04
CA ARG A 58 -15.66 12.58 -6.94
C ARG A 58 -16.98 13.35 -6.97
N GLU A 59 -17.27 14.11 -5.93
CA GLU A 59 -18.43 15.02 -5.86
C GLU A 59 -18.18 16.37 -6.55
N GLY A 60 -17.01 16.58 -7.15
CA GLY A 60 -16.61 17.85 -7.77
C GLY A 60 -16.06 18.89 -6.78
N GLY A 61 -15.78 18.47 -5.55
CA GLY A 61 -15.15 19.33 -4.55
C GLY A 61 -13.68 19.58 -4.89
N PHE A 62 -13.37 20.80 -5.32
CA PHE A 62 -11.99 21.26 -5.56
C PHE A 62 -11.40 21.84 -4.28
N LYS A 63 -10.14 21.49 -4.01
CA LYS A 63 -9.34 22.07 -2.93
C LYS A 63 -7.89 22.19 -3.35
N ASP A 64 -7.24 23.21 -2.83
CA ASP A 64 -5.83 23.48 -3.06
C ASP A 64 -5.07 23.77 -1.75
N ILE A 65 -3.76 23.51 -1.77
CA ILE A 65 -2.84 23.67 -0.64
C ILE A 65 -1.54 24.27 -1.17
N ASP A 66 -1.29 25.52 -0.83
CA ASP A 66 -0.04 26.20 -1.16
C ASP A 66 1.15 25.55 -0.45
N TYR A 67 2.29 25.48 -1.15
CA TYR A 67 3.50 24.87 -0.60
C TYR A 67 3.94 25.53 0.69
N GLN A 68 3.77 26.85 0.83
CA GLN A 68 4.14 27.60 2.04
C GLN A 68 3.47 27.03 3.30
N HIS A 69 2.23 26.55 3.17
CA HIS A 69 1.45 25.99 4.27
C HIS A 69 1.84 24.55 4.62
N ILE A 70 2.65 23.86 3.80
CA ILE A 70 3.06 22.47 4.05
C ILE A 70 4.37 22.46 4.85
N SER A 71 4.31 22.12 6.13
CA SER A 71 5.52 22.02 6.97
C SER A 71 6.36 20.79 6.62
N SER A 72 5.73 19.65 6.32
CA SER A 72 6.44 18.44 5.91
C SER A 72 5.57 17.46 5.13
N VAL A 73 6.24 16.57 4.39
CA VAL A 73 5.64 15.44 3.67
C VAL A 73 6.23 14.15 4.23
N GLU A 74 5.40 13.36 4.91
CA GLU A 74 5.77 12.00 5.32
C GLU A 74 5.24 10.99 4.31
N SER A 75 6.08 10.03 3.91
CA SER A 75 5.62 8.92 3.07
C SER A 75 6.01 7.58 3.68
N LYS A 76 5.03 6.68 3.79
CA LYS A 76 5.19 5.34 4.38
C LYS A 76 4.65 4.30 3.40
N PRO A 77 5.48 3.35 2.94
CA PRO A 77 5.00 2.27 2.08
C PRO A 77 4.00 1.39 2.85
N LYS A 78 2.90 1.01 2.21
CA LYS A 78 1.99 -0.01 2.73
C LYS A 78 2.40 -1.36 2.20
N THR A 79 2.90 -2.19 3.09
CA THR A 79 3.24 -3.57 2.79
C THR A 79 2.09 -4.50 3.18
N ARG A 80 1.64 -5.35 2.27
CA ARG A 80 0.73 -6.46 2.59
C ARG A 80 1.46 -7.77 2.39
N ASN A 81 1.26 -8.70 3.32
CA ASN A 81 1.70 -10.08 3.12
C ASN A 81 0.88 -10.70 1.98
N ASP A 82 1.54 -11.42 1.08
CA ASP A 82 0.87 -12.15 0.01
C ASP A 82 0.07 -13.32 0.63
N PRO A 83 -1.28 -13.29 0.58
CA PRO A 83 -2.11 -14.33 1.16
C PRO A 83 -1.94 -15.68 0.44
N ASN A 84 -1.59 -15.68 -0.85
CA ASN A 84 -1.40 -16.91 -1.62
C ASN A 84 -0.14 -17.65 -1.17
N LYS A 85 0.95 -16.92 -0.88
CA LYS A 85 2.18 -17.53 -0.33
C LYS A 85 1.93 -18.12 1.07
N GLN A 86 1.20 -17.41 1.93
CA GLN A 86 0.85 -17.92 3.27
C GLN A 86 -0.07 -19.15 3.22
N GLN A 87 -1.07 -19.17 2.34
CA GLN A 87 -1.96 -20.32 2.16
C GLN A 87 -1.22 -21.54 1.61
N LEU A 88 -0.32 -21.34 0.64
CA LEU A 88 0.49 -22.42 0.08
C LEU A 88 1.40 -23.08 1.13
N LEU A 89 2.06 -22.27 1.97
CA LEU A 89 2.85 -22.75 3.11
C LEU A 89 1.98 -23.49 4.14
N GLY A 90 0.80 -22.94 4.46
CA GLY A 90 -0.16 -23.59 5.35
C GLY A 90 -0.64 -24.94 4.83
N MET A 91 -1.00 -25.03 3.54
CA MET A 91 -1.44 -26.27 2.90
C MET A 91 -0.32 -27.31 2.81
N ALA A 92 0.92 -26.89 2.50
CA ALA A 92 2.08 -27.79 2.50
C ALA A 92 2.37 -28.35 3.90
N GLY A 93 2.28 -27.52 4.94
CA GLY A 93 2.44 -27.94 6.33
C GLY A 93 1.37 -28.92 6.79
N VAL A 94 0.09 -28.64 6.48
CA VAL A 94 -1.03 -29.54 6.81
C VAL A 94 -0.92 -30.87 6.03
N GLY A 95 -0.55 -30.83 4.75
CA GLY A 95 -0.32 -32.02 3.94
C GLY A 95 0.74 -32.95 4.55
N LEU A 96 1.91 -32.42 4.89
CA LEU A 96 3.01 -33.20 5.47
C LEU A 96 2.64 -33.80 6.84
N ALA A 97 1.94 -33.05 7.69
CA ALA A 97 1.47 -33.55 8.99
C ALA A 97 0.46 -34.68 8.83
N SER A 98 -0.49 -34.55 7.91
CA SER A 98 -1.56 -35.54 7.68
C SER A 98 -1.01 -36.89 7.19
N PHE A 99 -0.08 -36.86 6.23
CA PHE A 99 0.56 -38.06 5.71
C PHE A 99 1.46 -38.75 6.75
N SER A 100 2.13 -37.98 7.60
CA SER A 100 3.00 -38.51 8.66
C SER A 100 2.20 -39.17 9.78
N ILE A 101 1.09 -38.56 10.21
CA ILE A 101 0.20 -39.14 11.23
C ILE A 101 -0.41 -40.45 10.74
N GLY A 102 -0.85 -40.51 9.48
CA GLY A 102 -1.33 -41.75 8.87
C GLY A 102 -0.27 -42.86 8.92
N GLY A 103 0.97 -42.57 8.51
CA GLY A 103 2.07 -43.55 8.57
C GLY A 103 2.43 -44.00 9.99
N PHE A 104 2.40 -43.09 10.97
CA PHE A 104 2.68 -43.39 12.38
C PHE A 104 1.66 -44.34 13.02
N LEU A 105 0.39 -44.26 12.62
CA LEU A 105 -0.67 -45.13 13.12
C LEU A 105 -0.50 -46.59 12.64
N PHE A 106 0.10 -46.81 11.47
CA PHE A 106 0.37 -48.16 10.96
C PHE A 106 1.69 -48.73 11.46
N ASN A 107 2.77 -47.95 11.46
CA ASN A 107 4.06 -48.33 12.02
C ASN A 107 4.92 -47.08 12.28
N PRO A 108 5.44 -46.86 13.50
CA PRO A 108 6.23 -45.68 13.83
C PRO A 108 7.47 -45.49 12.92
N VAL A 109 8.15 -46.58 12.55
CA VAL A 109 9.32 -46.54 11.66
C VAL A 109 8.93 -46.11 10.24
N PHE A 110 7.77 -46.57 9.77
CA PHE A 110 7.23 -46.20 8.46
C PHE A 110 6.75 -44.75 8.43
N GLY A 111 6.10 -44.28 9.50
CA GLY A 111 5.70 -42.89 9.67
C GLY A 111 6.88 -41.91 9.66
N ILE A 112 7.98 -42.25 10.36
CA ILE A 112 9.22 -41.45 10.34
C ILE A 112 9.84 -41.42 8.94
N SER A 113 9.88 -42.56 8.25
CA SER A 113 10.46 -42.67 6.91
C SER A 113 9.68 -41.82 5.88
N LEU A 114 8.34 -41.83 5.98
CA LEU A 114 7.46 -41.00 5.14
C LEU A 114 7.61 -39.50 5.43
N LEU A 115 7.78 -39.11 6.69
CA LEU A 115 8.01 -37.72 7.07
C LEU A 115 9.32 -37.21 6.47
N ILE A 116 10.41 -37.97 6.61
CA ILE A 116 11.73 -37.61 6.04
C ILE A 116 11.62 -37.49 4.52
N LEU A 117 10.98 -38.46 3.85
CA LEU A 117 10.80 -38.42 2.40
C LEU A 117 9.95 -37.20 1.97
N GLY A 118 8.85 -36.91 2.67
CA GLY A 118 7.99 -35.77 2.40
C GLY A 118 8.72 -34.44 2.54
N VAL A 119 9.55 -34.29 3.58
CA VAL A 119 10.40 -33.11 3.75
C VAL A 119 11.41 -33.01 2.61
N CYS A 120 12.12 -34.09 2.26
CA CYS A 120 13.09 -34.09 1.16
C CYS A 120 12.46 -33.72 -0.19
N VAL A 121 11.28 -34.27 -0.52
CA VAL A 121 10.55 -33.95 -1.76
C VAL A 121 10.11 -32.49 -1.77
N THR A 122 9.63 -31.98 -0.63
CA THR A 122 9.22 -30.57 -0.51
C THR A 122 10.42 -29.63 -0.68
N LEU A 123 11.55 -29.93 -0.02
CA LEU A 123 12.79 -29.17 -0.18
C LEU A 123 13.30 -29.19 -1.63
N TYR A 124 13.22 -30.34 -2.29
CA TYR A 124 13.61 -30.50 -3.69
C TYR A 124 12.68 -29.73 -4.65
N ALA A 125 11.36 -29.77 -4.41
CA ALA A 125 10.38 -29.00 -5.17
C ALA A 125 10.59 -27.49 -4.99
N MET A 126 10.84 -27.03 -3.76
CA MET A 126 11.17 -25.63 -3.46
C MET A 126 12.49 -25.18 -4.11
N LYS A 127 13.47 -26.09 -4.24
CA LYS A 127 14.72 -25.83 -4.97
C LYS A 127 14.48 -25.67 -6.48
N LEU A 128 13.64 -26.51 -7.07
CA LEU A 128 13.31 -26.44 -8.50
C LEU A 128 12.42 -25.24 -8.86
N ALA A 129 11.55 -24.81 -7.94
CA ALA A 129 10.62 -23.70 -8.14
C ALA A 129 11.26 -22.30 -8.04
N GLY A 130 12.59 -22.18 -8.04
CA GLY A 130 13.26 -20.87 -8.11
C GLY A 130 13.83 -20.33 -6.81
N GLY A 131 13.67 -21.01 -5.67
CA GLY A 131 14.49 -20.73 -4.50
C GLY A 131 13.77 -20.83 -3.17
N PHE A 132 14.35 -21.64 -2.29
CA PHE A 132 14.03 -21.73 -0.87
C PHE A 132 13.94 -20.35 -0.19
N VAL A 133 14.73 -19.38 -0.65
CA VAL A 133 14.77 -18.02 -0.11
C VAL A 133 13.55 -17.19 -0.51
N GLU A 134 12.97 -17.36 -1.71
CA GLU A 134 11.79 -16.61 -2.18
C GLU A 134 10.46 -17.06 -1.57
N THR A 135 10.44 -18.28 -1.03
CA THR A 135 9.26 -18.83 -0.37
C THR A 135 9.21 -18.43 1.11
N PHE A 136 10.38 -18.28 1.76
CA PHE A 136 10.50 -17.80 3.14
C PHE A 136 10.69 -16.28 3.26
N ASN A 137 11.17 -15.61 2.20
CA ASN A 137 10.91 -14.20 2.02
C ASN A 137 9.40 -14.08 1.75
N LEU A 138 8.66 -13.85 2.83
CA LEU A 138 7.39 -13.14 2.77
C LEU A 138 7.71 -11.73 2.28
N ASP A 139 8.13 -11.61 1.02
CA ASP A 139 8.42 -10.34 0.39
C ASP A 139 7.15 -9.52 0.52
N LYS A 140 7.29 -8.51 1.36
CA LYS A 140 6.29 -7.55 1.67
C LYS A 140 6.04 -6.79 0.38
N LYS A 141 5.06 -7.24 -0.39
CA LYS A 141 4.66 -6.54 -1.60
C LYS A 141 4.21 -5.14 -1.18
N VAL A 142 4.84 -4.11 -1.72
CA VAL A 142 4.37 -2.74 -1.60
C VAL A 142 3.06 -2.69 -2.38
N VAL A 143 1.94 -2.50 -1.69
CA VAL A 143 0.59 -2.49 -2.27
C VAL A 143 0.03 -1.07 -2.28
N GLY A 144 0.93 -0.08 -2.27
CA GLY A 144 0.61 1.34 -2.23
C GLY A 144 1.41 2.08 -1.17
N GLN A 145 1.10 3.36 -1.04
CA GLN A 145 1.79 4.32 -0.21
C GLN A 145 0.78 5.14 0.59
N SER A 146 1.12 5.42 1.85
CA SER A 146 0.44 6.42 2.66
C SER A 146 1.29 7.69 2.66
N ILE A 147 0.71 8.81 2.24
CA ILE A 147 1.35 10.12 2.26
C ILE A 147 0.60 10.97 3.28
N THR A 148 1.32 11.61 4.18
CA THR A 148 0.75 12.57 5.13
C THR A 148 1.36 13.92 4.84
N LEU A 149 0.53 14.85 4.37
CA LEU A 149 0.88 16.27 4.28
C LEU A 149 0.60 16.89 5.64
N ILE A 150 1.62 17.41 6.31
CA ILE A 150 1.47 18.15 7.56
C ILE A 150 1.42 19.62 7.20
N THR A 151 0.30 20.28 7.47
CA THR A 151 0.14 21.71 7.21
C THR A 151 0.43 22.50 8.49
N GLY A 152 0.88 23.73 8.37
CA GLY A 152 1.07 24.65 9.50
C GLY A 152 -0.21 25.36 9.93
N ASP A 153 -1.36 25.00 9.33
CA ASP A 153 -2.66 25.63 9.56
C ASP A 153 -3.44 24.87 10.64
N GLU A 154 -3.91 25.57 11.67
CA GLU A 154 -4.60 24.97 12.82
C GLU A 154 -5.94 24.31 12.44
N ALA A 155 -6.57 24.74 11.34
CA ALA A 155 -7.87 24.23 10.92
C ALA A 155 -7.82 22.83 10.28
N HIS A 156 -6.74 22.50 9.57
CA HIS A 156 -6.57 21.21 8.86
C HIS A 156 -5.12 20.72 8.97
N PRO A 157 -4.66 20.35 10.17
CA PRO A 157 -3.24 20.14 10.45
C PRO A 157 -2.62 19.00 9.64
N ARG A 158 -3.43 18.07 9.13
CA ARG A 158 -2.97 16.89 8.38
C ARG A 158 -3.91 16.49 7.25
N VAL A 159 -3.34 16.21 6.08
CA VAL A 159 -4.04 15.56 4.97
C VAL A 159 -3.41 14.20 4.74
N ASN A 160 -4.18 13.14 5.03
CA ASN A 160 -3.74 11.76 4.92
C ASN A 160 -4.22 11.15 3.60
N ILE A 161 -3.29 10.93 2.68
CA ILE A 161 -3.54 10.38 1.34
C ILE A 161 -3.11 8.91 1.32
N THR A 162 -3.92 8.04 0.72
CA THR A 162 -3.54 6.68 0.36
C THR A 162 -3.59 6.57 -1.16
N THR A 163 -2.52 6.06 -1.77
CA THR A 163 -2.46 5.83 -3.22
C THR A 163 -1.75 4.52 -3.51
N ASP A 164 -2.01 3.93 -4.66
CA ASP A 164 -1.30 2.74 -5.14
C ASP A 164 -0.02 3.11 -5.90
N ASN A 165 0.17 4.41 -6.20
CA ASN A 165 1.33 4.94 -6.91
C ASN A 165 2.45 5.34 -5.94
N GLU A 166 3.71 5.13 -6.33
CA GLU A 166 4.87 5.57 -5.56
C GLU A 166 5.22 7.05 -5.83
N VAL A 167 4.39 7.97 -5.35
CA VAL A 167 4.54 9.43 -5.57
C VAL A 167 5.17 10.18 -4.40
N GLY A 168 5.30 9.56 -3.23
CA GLY A 168 5.79 10.21 -2.01
C GLY A 168 7.19 10.83 -2.11
N PRO A 169 8.21 10.14 -2.65
CA PRO A 169 9.56 10.71 -2.78
C PRO A 169 9.60 11.90 -3.73
N GLU A 170 8.89 11.81 -4.85
CA GLU A 170 8.84 12.85 -5.87
C GLU A 170 8.06 14.08 -5.38
N LEU A 171 6.92 13.86 -4.74
CA LEU A 171 6.14 14.93 -4.10
C LEU A 171 6.97 15.65 -3.01
N SER A 172 7.71 14.89 -2.20
CA SER A 172 8.60 15.46 -1.19
C SER A 172 9.73 16.30 -1.81
N LYS A 173 10.19 15.94 -3.02
CA LYS A 173 11.19 16.71 -3.75
C LYS A 173 10.58 18.02 -4.27
N VAL A 174 9.43 17.96 -4.95
CA VAL A 174 8.73 19.15 -5.47
C VAL A 174 8.46 20.16 -4.36
N VAL A 175 7.87 19.72 -3.23
CA VAL A 175 7.57 20.60 -2.09
C VAL A 175 8.83 21.27 -1.52
N ARG A 176 9.99 20.61 -1.58
CA ARG A 176 11.26 21.17 -1.09
C ARG A 176 11.88 22.16 -2.06
N GLU A 177 11.87 21.85 -3.35
CA GLU A 177 12.46 22.68 -4.39
C GLU A 177 11.66 23.97 -4.56
N THR A 178 10.33 23.89 -4.63
CA THR A 178 9.46 25.08 -4.77
C THR A 178 9.44 25.97 -3.53
N LYS A 179 9.79 25.45 -2.34
CA LYS A 179 9.94 26.26 -1.12
C LYS A 179 11.26 27.02 -1.02
N ALA A 180 12.27 26.57 -1.76
CA ALA A 180 13.61 27.13 -1.69
C ALA A 180 13.78 28.37 -2.59
N ASP A 181 12.83 28.58 -3.51
CA ASP A 181 12.68 29.77 -4.35
C ASP A 181 11.75 30.80 -3.68
#